data_AF-S3J3I2-F1
#
_entry.id   AF-S3J3I2-F1
#
_cell.length_a   1.000
_cell.length_b   1.000
_cell.length_c   1.000
_cell.angle_alpha   90.00
_cell.angle_beta   90.00
_cell.angle_gamma   90.00
#
_symmetry.space_group_name_H-M   'P 1'
#
loop_
_entity.id
_entity.type
_entity.pdbx_description
1 polymer ?
#
loop_
_entity_poly.entity_id
_entity_poly.type
_entity_poly.pdbx_seq_one_letter_code
_entity_poly.pdbx_strand_id
1 'polypeptide(L)'
;MMSQSEIDSQLPNGIGLAPWLRMKQEGMTDNESRIVDWLLKPGNLSDAPAIKDVAEALSVSEAMIVKVSKLLGFSGFRNLRSALVAYFSESEQVLPTELAFDEAPQDVVNKVFNITLRTIMEGQSIVNVDEIHRAARYFAKAKQRDLYGVGGSNAICDDIQHKFLRIGVRCQAYQDAHIMMMSASLLKEGDVVLVVSHSGRTSDLKAAVELAKKNGAKIICITHSYHSPIARLADFIICSPAPETPLLGRNASARILQLTLLDALFVSVAQQNIEQATLNMQKTGAIVDFFSPGALK
;
A
#
# COMPACT_ATOMS: atom_id res chain seq x y z
N MET A 1 -9.79 -12.55 18.74
CA MET A 1 -8.91 -11.59 18.04
C MET A 1 -7.93 -12.44 17.25
N MET A 2 -8.01 -12.43 15.93
CA MET A 2 -7.26 -13.36 15.08
C MET A 2 -5.82 -12.86 14.90
N SER A 3 -4.85 -13.71 15.17
CA SER A 3 -3.43 -13.52 14.89
C SER A 3 -3.18 -13.34 13.39
N GLN A 4 -2.05 -12.72 13.02
CA GLN A 4 -1.64 -12.56 11.63
C GLN A 4 -1.55 -13.92 10.89
N SER A 5 -1.22 -15.00 11.61
CA SER A 5 -1.26 -16.39 11.11
C SER A 5 -2.67 -16.92 10.86
N GLU A 6 -3.68 -16.44 11.58
CA GLU A 6 -5.09 -16.80 11.34
C GLU A 6 -5.67 -16.02 10.16
N ILE A 7 -5.20 -14.79 9.90
CA ILE A 7 -5.49 -14.04 8.66
C ILE A 7 -4.86 -14.74 7.43
N ASP A 8 -3.66 -15.30 7.56
CA ASP A 8 -3.03 -16.13 6.52
C ASP A 8 -3.76 -17.47 6.26
N SER A 9 -4.64 -17.91 7.18
CA SER A 9 -5.28 -19.24 7.12
C SER A 9 -6.58 -19.28 6.30
N GLN A 10 -7.20 -18.14 6.01
CA GLN A 10 -8.35 -18.06 5.11
C GLN A 10 -7.98 -17.29 3.86
N LEU A 11 -8.14 -17.95 2.70
CA LEU A 11 -8.05 -17.27 1.41
C LEU A 11 -9.07 -16.13 1.38
N PRO A 12 -8.68 -14.90 1.01
CA PRO A 12 -9.63 -13.82 0.88
C PRO A 12 -10.60 -14.12 -0.26
N ASN A 13 -11.88 -13.81 -0.02
CA ASN A 13 -12.94 -13.95 -0.99
C ASN A 13 -13.28 -12.58 -1.62
N GLY A 14 -13.93 -12.62 -2.78
CA GLY A 14 -14.38 -11.44 -3.51
C GLY A 14 -13.25 -10.46 -3.83
N ILE A 15 -13.54 -9.15 -3.71
CA ILE A 15 -12.64 -8.06 -4.13
C ILE A 15 -11.25 -8.06 -3.46
N GLY A 16 -11.09 -8.76 -2.32
CA GLY A 16 -9.81 -8.89 -1.63
C GLY A 16 -8.85 -9.93 -2.23
N LEU A 17 -9.30 -10.74 -3.20
CA LEU A 17 -8.47 -11.79 -3.78
C LEU A 17 -7.28 -11.22 -4.57
N ALA A 18 -7.54 -10.35 -5.54
CA ALA A 18 -6.48 -9.77 -6.38
C ALA A 18 -5.37 -9.05 -5.59
N PRO A 19 -5.67 -8.11 -4.67
CA PRO A 19 -4.62 -7.46 -3.89
C PRO A 19 -3.82 -8.46 -3.03
N TRP A 20 -4.46 -9.50 -2.49
CA TRP A 20 -3.76 -10.55 -1.74
C TRP A 20 -2.79 -11.36 -2.60
N LEU A 21 -3.20 -11.72 -3.83
CA LEU A 21 -2.33 -12.39 -4.78
C LEU A 21 -1.12 -11.51 -5.12
N ARG A 22 -1.33 -10.21 -5.33
CA ARG A 22 -0.23 -9.25 -5.57
C ARG A 22 0.77 -9.19 -4.43
N MET A 23 0.30 -9.31 -3.18
CA MET A 23 1.20 -9.34 -2.02
C MET A 23 2.03 -10.63 -1.98
N LYS A 24 1.43 -11.78 -2.31
CA LYS A 24 2.12 -13.08 -2.33
C LYS A 24 3.09 -13.23 -3.52
N GLN A 25 2.99 -12.40 -4.56
CA GLN A 25 3.98 -12.36 -5.65
C GLN A 25 5.37 -11.94 -5.18
N GLU A 26 5.49 -11.23 -4.05
CA GLU A 26 6.78 -10.79 -3.55
C GLU A 26 7.68 -12.00 -3.19
N GLY A 27 8.83 -12.08 -3.86
CA GLY A 27 9.78 -13.20 -3.74
C GLY A 27 9.59 -14.31 -4.77
N MET A 28 8.60 -14.21 -5.66
CA MET A 28 8.46 -15.11 -6.81
C MET A 28 9.52 -14.83 -7.89
N THR A 29 9.89 -15.86 -8.63
CA THR A 29 10.72 -15.72 -9.85
C THR A 29 9.96 -15.02 -10.97
N ASP A 30 10.65 -14.51 -11.98
CA ASP A 30 10.02 -13.79 -13.10
C ASP A 30 8.93 -14.61 -13.80
N ASN A 31 9.15 -15.92 -14.01
CA ASN A 31 8.14 -16.79 -14.63
C ASN A 31 6.94 -17.03 -13.72
N GLU A 32 7.15 -17.15 -12.41
CA GLU A 32 6.06 -17.30 -11.44
C GLU A 32 5.23 -16.01 -11.37
N SER A 33 5.87 -14.85 -11.31
CA SER A 33 5.20 -13.53 -11.33
C SER A 33 4.42 -13.32 -12.62
N ARG A 34 4.98 -13.66 -13.79
CA ARG A 34 4.30 -13.59 -15.09
C ARG A 34 3.01 -14.40 -15.13
N ILE A 35 2.98 -15.57 -14.48
CA ILE A 35 1.75 -16.37 -14.37
C ILE A 35 0.69 -15.61 -13.59
N VAL A 36 1.04 -15.03 -12.44
CA VAL A 36 0.08 -14.29 -11.61
C VAL A 36 -0.41 -13.02 -12.31
N ASP A 37 0.47 -12.26 -12.95
CA ASP A 37 0.12 -11.06 -13.70
C ASP A 37 -0.85 -11.36 -14.85
N TRP A 38 -0.60 -12.46 -15.56
CA TRP A 38 -1.48 -12.91 -16.63
C TRP A 38 -2.85 -13.34 -16.08
N LEU A 39 -2.89 -14.04 -14.96
CA LEU A 39 -4.15 -14.46 -14.32
C LEU A 39 -4.96 -13.29 -13.76
N LEU A 40 -4.31 -12.21 -13.34
CA LEU A 40 -4.93 -10.99 -12.84
C LEU A 40 -5.35 -10.00 -13.94
N LYS A 41 -5.02 -10.27 -15.20
CA LYS A 41 -5.43 -9.42 -16.33
C LYS A 41 -6.90 -9.70 -16.69
N PRO A 42 -7.78 -8.68 -16.67
CA PRO A 42 -9.17 -8.84 -17.11
C PRO A 42 -9.27 -9.45 -18.51
N GLY A 43 -10.24 -10.33 -18.73
CA GLY A 43 -10.47 -11.01 -20.01
C GLY A 43 -9.72 -12.33 -20.19
N ASN A 44 -8.55 -12.50 -19.58
CA ASN A 44 -7.74 -13.72 -19.76
C ASN A 44 -8.42 -15.00 -19.24
N LEU A 45 -9.40 -14.86 -18.34
CA LEU A 45 -10.14 -15.98 -17.75
C LEU A 45 -11.61 -16.07 -18.18
N SER A 46 -12.06 -15.25 -19.14
CA SER A 46 -13.48 -15.15 -19.52
C SER A 46 -14.10 -16.48 -19.96
N ASP A 47 -13.35 -17.32 -20.67
CA ASP A 47 -13.81 -18.63 -21.15
C ASP A 47 -13.36 -19.80 -20.25
N ALA A 48 -12.90 -19.49 -19.03
CA ALA A 48 -12.34 -20.47 -18.10
C ALA A 48 -11.32 -21.43 -18.77
N PRO A 49 -10.21 -20.90 -19.35
CA PRO A 49 -9.26 -21.66 -20.17
C PRO A 49 -8.66 -22.84 -19.41
N ALA A 50 -8.37 -23.94 -20.11
CA ALA A 50 -7.71 -25.08 -19.51
C ALA A 50 -6.26 -24.72 -19.12
N ILE A 51 -5.67 -25.50 -18.20
CA ILE A 51 -4.30 -25.25 -17.75
C ILE A 51 -3.28 -25.29 -18.91
N LYS A 52 -3.54 -26.15 -19.90
CA LYS A 52 -2.74 -26.29 -21.11
C LYS A 52 -2.73 -24.99 -21.92
N ASP A 53 -3.88 -24.34 -22.08
CA ASP A 53 -3.99 -23.09 -22.85
C ASP A 53 -3.20 -21.96 -22.16
N VAL A 54 -3.27 -21.89 -20.83
CA VAL A 54 -2.49 -20.92 -20.04
C VAL A 54 -0.98 -21.21 -20.14
N ALA A 55 -0.60 -22.49 -20.10
CA ALA A 55 0.80 -22.93 -20.24
C ALA A 55 1.38 -22.54 -21.61
N GLU A 56 0.62 -22.78 -22.67
CA GLU A 56 0.98 -22.39 -24.04
C GLU A 56 1.07 -20.87 -24.19
N ALA A 57 0.08 -20.11 -23.71
CA ALA A 57 0.05 -18.65 -23.79
C ALA A 57 1.25 -17.97 -23.09
N LEU A 58 1.75 -18.58 -22.00
CA LEU A 58 2.87 -18.04 -21.23
C LEU A 58 4.22 -18.68 -21.57
N SER A 59 4.23 -19.74 -22.38
CA SER A 59 5.40 -20.57 -22.66
C SER A 59 6.04 -21.14 -21.38
N VAL A 60 5.22 -21.71 -20.50
CA VAL A 60 5.62 -22.36 -19.24
C VAL A 60 5.04 -23.78 -19.17
N SER A 61 5.50 -24.62 -18.24
CA SER A 61 4.93 -25.95 -18.05
C SER A 61 3.64 -25.92 -17.21
N GLU A 62 2.71 -26.84 -17.47
CA GLU A 62 1.51 -27.02 -16.62
C GLU A 62 1.89 -27.26 -15.15
N ALA A 63 2.96 -28.01 -14.90
CA ALA A 63 3.49 -28.27 -13.57
C ALA A 63 3.90 -26.98 -12.83
N MET A 64 4.44 -25.99 -13.56
CA MET A 64 4.76 -24.67 -12.99
C MET A 64 3.50 -23.92 -12.58
N ILE A 65 2.44 -23.95 -13.38
CA ILE A 65 1.15 -23.32 -13.04
C ILE A 65 0.54 -23.97 -11.78
N VAL A 66 0.60 -25.31 -11.67
CA VAL A 66 0.18 -26.02 -10.44
C VAL A 66 1.03 -25.60 -9.25
N LYS A 67 2.35 -25.49 -9.41
CA LYS A 67 3.26 -25.01 -8.36
C LYS A 67 2.90 -23.61 -7.91
N VAL A 68 2.72 -22.66 -8.83
CA VAL A 68 2.32 -21.27 -8.52
C VAL A 68 0.97 -21.23 -7.79
N SER A 69 0.00 -22.03 -8.23
CA SER A 69 -1.31 -22.11 -7.56
C SER A 69 -1.16 -22.54 -6.10
N LYS A 70 -0.27 -23.50 -5.80
CA LYS A 70 0.04 -23.95 -4.44
C LYS A 70 0.80 -22.91 -3.63
N LEU A 71 1.76 -22.19 -4.23
CA LEU A 71 2.46 -21.08 -3.59
C LEU A 71 1.49 -19.95 -3.17
N LEU A 72 0.44 -19.75 -3.96
CA LEU A 72 -0.66 -18.82 -3.67
C LEU A 72 -1.71 -19.42 -2.71
N GLY A 73 -1.45 -20.54 -2.04
CA GLY A 73 -2.35 -21.11 -1.03
C GLY A 73 -3.56 -21.88 -1.58
N PHE A 74 -3.63 -22.14 -2.89
CA PHE A 74 -4.70 -22.96 -3.48
C PHE A 74 -4.27 -24.42 -3.61
N SER A 75 -5.23 -25.34 -3.60
CA SER A 75 -4.96 -26.77 -3.82
C SER A 75 -4.44 -27.09 -5.23
N GLY A 76 -4.70 -26.21 -6.20
CA GLY A 76 -4.22 -26.30 -7.59
C GLY A 76 -4.89 -25.26 -8.50
N PHE A 77 -4.54 -25.31 -9.79
CA PHE A 77 -4.98 -24.32 -10.79
C PHE A 77 -6.50 -24.19 -10.90
N ARG A 78 -7.24 -25.30 -10.86
CA ARG A 78 -8.71 -25.28 -10.97
C ARG A 78 -9.34 -24.40 -9.89
N ASN A 79 -8.88 -24.54 -8.65
CA ASN A 79 -9.41 -23.78 -7.51
C ASN A 79 -9.01 -22.29 -7.60
N LEU A 80 -7.75 -22.00 -7.98
CA LEU A 80 -7.30 -20.63 -8.22
C LEU A 80 -8.11 -19.95 -9.34
N ARG A 81 -8.27 -20.63 -10.49
CA ARG A 81 -9.05 -20.14 -11.63
C ARG A 81 -10.50 -19.85 -11.23
N SER A 82 -11.15 -20.78 -10.52
CA SER A 82 -12.52 -20.58 -10.04
C SER A 82 -12.65 -19.37 -9.12
N ALA A 83 -11.70 -19.16 -8.21
CA ALA A 83 -11.70 -18.00 -7.33
C ALA A 83 -11.50 -16.68 -8.10
N LEU A 84 -10.60 -16.67 -9.09
CA LEU A 84 -10.36 -15.50 -9.94
C LEU A 84 -11.55 -15.17 -10.85
N VAL A 85 -12.21 -16.18 -11.44
CA VAL A 85 -13.44 -15.97 -12.22
C VAL A 85 -14.52 -15.32 -11.35
N ALA A 86 -14.72 -15.82 -10.13
CA ALA A 86 -15.65 -15.21 -9.18
C ALA A 86 -15.27 -13.77 -8.82
N TYR A 87 -13.98 -13.50 -8.56
CA TYR A 87 -13.47 -12.15 -8.33
C TYR A 87 -13.77 -11.21 -9.50
N PHE A 88 -13.55 -11.64 -10.76
CA PHE A 88 -13.82 -10.78 -11.92
C PHE A 88 -15.31 -10.49 -12.06
N SER A 89 -16.17 -11.51 -11.92
CA SER A 89 -17.63 -11.34 -11.96
C SER A 89 -18.17 -10.39 -10.88
N GLU A 90 -17.67 -10.48 -9.65
CA GLU A 90 -18.04 -9.55 -8.58
C GLU A 90 -17.47 -8.14 -8.82
N SER A 91 -16.23 -8.05 -9.29
CA SER A 91 -15.58 -6.76 -9.56
C SER A 91 -16.30 -5.95 -10.64
N GLU A 92 -16.86 -6.63 -11.65
CA GLU A 92 -17.64 -5.99 -12.72
C GLU A 92 -19.00 -5.49 -12.23
N GLN A 93 -19.62 -6.16 -11.25
CA GLN A 93 -20.85 -5.68 -10.62
C GLN A 93 -20.62 -4.41 -9.78
N VAL A 94 -19.44 -4.32 -9.16
CA VAL A 94 -19.08 -3.22 -8.27
C VAL A 94 -18.54 -2.00 -9.02
N LEU A 95 -17.73 -2.23 -10.06
CA LEU A 95 -17.17 -1.22 -10.96
C LEU A 95 -17.24 -1.78 -12.38
N PRO A 96 -18.29 -1.44 -13.16
CA PRO A 96 -18.45 -1.93 -14.52
C PRO A 96 -17.18 -1.65 -15.35
N THR A 97 -16.59 -2.72 -15.89
CA THR A 97 -15.46 -2.64 -16.80
C THR A 97 -15.94 -2.29 -18.21
N GLU A 98 -16.93 -1.41 -18.37
CA GLU A 98 -17.20 -0.83 -19.68
C GLU A 98 -16.04 0.12 -19.98
N LEU A 99 -14.98 -0.46 -20.55
CA LEU A 99 -14.48 -0.17 -21.89
C LEU A 99 -13.67 -1.38 -22.35
N ALA A 100 -14.22 -2.07 -23.34
CA ALA A 100 -13.45 -2.92 -24.22
C ALA A 100 -12.23 -2.13 -24.75
N PHE A 101 -11.15 -2.84 -25.04
CA PHE A 101 -9.88 -2.28 -25.48
C PHE A 101 -9.90 -1.58 -26.86
N ASP A 102 -11.07 -1.20 -27.38
CA ASP A 102 -11.22 -0.55 -28.69
C ASP A 102 -11.26 0.99 -28.60
N GLU A 103 -10.10 1.58 -28.88
CA GLU A 103 -9.88 2.65 -29.87
C GLU A 103 -10.60 4.03 -29.79
N ALA A 104 -11.05 4.53 -28.64
CA ALA A 104 -11.44 5.95 -28.52
C ALA A 104 -10.62 6.78 -27.50
N PRO A 105 -9.97 7.89 -27.92
CA PRO A 105 -9.26 8.84 -27.03
C PRO A 105 -10.13 9.48 -25.94
N GLN A 106 -11.46 9.40 -26.05
CA GLN A 106 -12.41 10.04 -25.13
C GLN A 106 -12.54 9.33 -23.77
N ASP A 107 -11.94 8.15 -23.58
CA ASP A 107 -12.19 7.36 -22.37
C ASP A 107 -10.98 7.09 -21.45
N VAL A 108 -9.91 7.85 -21.64
CA VAL A 108 -8.74 7.75 -20.75
C VAL A 108 -9.09 8.24 -19.34
N VAL A 109 -9.95 9.26 -19.21
CA VAL A 109 -10.34 9.82 -17.91
C VAL A 109 -11.08 8.78 -17.07
N ASN A 110 -12.16 8.18 -17.58
CA ASN A 110 -12.90 7.19 -16.78
C ASN A 110 -12.04 5.98 -16.46
N LYS A 111 -11.14 5.56 -17.37
CA LYS A 111 -10.17 4.51 -17.10
C LYS A 111 -9.29 4.80 -15.88
N VAL A 112 -8.77 6.02 -15.75
CA VAL A 112 -7.96 6.44 -14.59
C VAL A 112 -8.80 6.42 -13.30
N PHE A 113 -10.04 6.92 -13.37
CA PHE A 113 -10.96 6.90 -12.23
C PHE A 113 -11.29 5.45 -11.81
N ASN A 114 -11.65 4.59 -12.74
CA ASN A 114 -12.01 3.18 -12.46
C ASN A 114 -10.84 2.39 -11.88
N ILE A 115 -9.63 2.58 -12.40
CA ILE A 115 -8.40 1.99 -11.82
C ILE A 115 -8.21 2.47 -10.38
N THR A 116 -8.39 3.76 -10.13
CA THR A 116 -8.19 4.36 -8.80
C THR A 116 -9.24 3.86 -7.82
N LEU A 117 -10.52 3.88 -8.20
CA LEU A 117 -11.63 3.36 -7.40
C LEU A 117 -11.41 1.89 -7.06
N ARG A 118 -11.08 1.05 -8.06
CA ARG A 118 -10.78 -0.36 -7.83
C ARG A 118 -9.64 -0.54 -6.84
N THR A 119 -8.55 0.21 -7.00
CA THR A 119 -7.39 0.13 -6.10
C THR A 119 -7.76 0.51 -4.66
N ILE A 120 -8.60 1.52 -4.46
CA ILE A 120 -9.09 1.92 -3.14
C ILE A 120 -9.98 0.83 -2.53
N MET A 121 -10.93 0.28 -3.31
CA MET A 121 -11.84 -0.76 -2.83
C MET A 121 -11.12 -2.07 -2.50
N GLU A 122 -10.18 -2.49 -3.37
CA GLU A 122 -9.27 -3.60 -3.11
C GLU A 122 -8.47 -3.35 -1.83
N GLY A 123 -7.85 -2.18 -1.69
CA GLY A 123 -7.11 -1.82 -0.49
C GLY A 123 -7.95 -1.84 0.79
N GLN A 124 -9.18 -1.31 0.74
CA GLN A 124 -10.12 -1.34 1.87
C GLN A 124 -10.49 -2.77 2.27
N SER A 125 -10.61 -3.69 1.32
CA SER A 125 -11.02 -5.07 1.61
C SER A 125 -9.97 -5.91 2.34
N ILE A 126 -8.70 -5.52 2.30
CA ILE A 126 -7.58 -6.26 2.90
C ILE A 126 -6.83 -5.48 3.98
N VAL A 127 -7.21 -4.24 4.25
CA VAL A 127 -6.52 -3.40 5.24
C VAL A 127 -6.67 -3.99 6.65
N ASN A 128 -5.56 -4.10 7.37
CA ASN A 128 -5.58 -4.49 8.77
C ASN A 128 -5.84 -3.26 9.66
N VAL A 129 -7.11 -3.08 10.06
CA VAL A 129 -7.57 -1.94 10.88
C VAL A 129 -6.90 -1.92 12.25
N ASP A 130 -6.75 -3.08 12.89
CA ASP A 130 -6.08 -3.19 14.20
C ASP A 130 -4.62 -2.75 14.11
N GLU A 131 -3.94 -3.08 13.01
CA GLU A 131 -2.55 -2.67 12.78
C GLU A 131 -2.41 -1.16 12.65
N ILE A 132 -3.32 -0.51 11.91
CA ILE A 132 -3.37 0.96 11.81
C ILE A 132 -3.59 1.59 13.19
N HIS A 133 -4.51 1.08 13.99
CA HIS A 133 -4.75 1.60 15.34
C HIS A 133 -3.56 1.38 16.27
N ARG A 134 -2.87 0.24 16.17
CA ARG A 134 -1.63 -0.03 16.92
C ARG A 134 -0.53 0.96 16.51
N ALA A 135 -0.28 1.11 15.21
CA ALA A 135 0.69 2.06 14.66
C ALA A 135 0.39 3.50 15.11
N ALA A 136 -0.88 3.92 15.06
CA ALA A 136 -1.33 5.24 15.49
C ALA A 136 -1.02 5.52 16.97
N ARG A 137 -1.22 4.54 17.86
CA ARG A 137 -0.90 4.68 19.30
C ARG A 137 0.58 4.94 19.53
N TYR A 138 1.45 4.22 18.83
CA TYR A 138 2.90 4.42 18.93
C TYR A 138 3.31 5.75 18.34
N PHE A 139 2.82 6.08 17.14
CA PHE A 139 3.10 7.34 16.47
C PHE A 139 2.67 8.55 17.31
N ALA A 140 1.47 8.52 17.90
CA ALA A 140 0.98 9.61 18.75
C ALA A 140 1.85 9.84 19.99
N LYS A 141 2.34 8.77 20.64
CA LYS A 141 3.13 8.84 21.89
C LYS A 141 4.63 9.08 21.65
N ALA A 142 5.09 8.98 20.41
CA ALA A 142 6.50 9.08 20.08
C ALA A 142 7.11 10.44 20.50
N LYS A 143 8.38 10.42 20.92
CA LYS A 143 9.11 11.65 21.26
C LYS A 143 9.67 12.30 20.01
N GLN A 144 10.30 11.50 19.15
CA GLN A 144 10.71 11.85 17.80
C GLN A 144 9.93 11.04 16.75
N ARG A 145 9.59 11.69 15.63
CA ARG A 145 8.85 11.10 14.51
C ARG A 145 9.53 11.47 13.21
N ASP A 146 10.17 10.49 12.60
CA ASP A 146 10.84 10.66 11.32
C ASP A 146 10.00 10.00 10.22
N LEU A 147 9.94 10.65 9.06
CA LEU A 147 9.27 10.13 7.87
C LEU A 147 10.32 9.90 6.79
N TYR A 148 10.42 8.67 6.31
CA TYR A 148 11.39 8.32 5.27
C TYR A 148 10.67 7.85 4.01
N GLY A 149 11.06 8.45 2.88
CA GLY A 149 10.64 8.05 1.54
C GLY A 149 11.74 8.44 0.55
N VAL A 150 11.73 7.86 -0.65
CA VAL A 150 12.63 8.28 -1.74
C VAL A 150 11.81 8.45 -3.03
N GLY A 151 12.18 9.45 -3.84
CA GLY A 151 11.54 9.70 -5.13
C GLY A 151 10.06 10.06 -4.97
N GLY A 152 9.17 9.36 -5.68
CA GLY A 152 7.72 9.62 -5.62
C GLY A 152 7.11 9.44 -4.23
N SER A 153 7.72 8.63 -3.35
CA SER A 153 7.27 8.46 -1.97
C SER A 153 7.59 9.66 -1.07
N ASN A 154 8.45 10.60 -1.50
CA ASN A 154 8.72 11.85 -0.79
C ASN A 154 7.46 12.71 -0.68
N ALA A 155 6.72 12.86 -1.78
CA ALA A 155 5.49 13.64 -1.81
C ALA A 155 4.43 13.11 -0.82
N ILE A 156 4.43 11.79 -0.57
CA ILE A 156 3.55 11.15 0.41
C ILE A 156 3.99 11.48 1.84
N CYS A 157 5.30 11.50 2.10
CA CYS A 157 5.85 11.91 3.40
C CYS A 157 5.60 13.39 3.68
N ASP A 158 5.73 14.27 2.68
CA ASP A 158 5.47 15.70 2.81
C ASP A 158 3.98 15.98 3.08
N ASP A 159 3.08 15.28 2.39
CA ASP A 159 1.63 15.40 2.61
C ASP A 159 1.26 15.07 4.06
N ILE A 160 1.70 13.91 4.55
CA ILE A 160 1.35 13.50 5.91
C ILE A 160 2.05 14.35 6.98
N GLN A 161 3.26 14.86 6.72
CA GLN A 161 3.91 15.85 7.59
C GLN A 161 3.04 17.10 7.74
N HIS A 162 2.55 17.64 6.62
CA HIS A 162 1.66 18.79 6.63
C HIS A 162 0.39 18.52 7.44
N LYS A 163 -0.25 17.36 7.24
CA LYS A 163 -1.47 16.99 7.97
C LYS A 163 -1.22 16.84 9.47
N PHE A 164 -0.15 16.17 9.88
CA PHE A 164 0.18 16.05 11.30
C PHE A 164 0.47 17.38 11.96
N LEU A 165 1.14 18.31 11.26
CA LEU A 165 1.37 19.66 11.77
C LEU A 165 0.05 20.38 12.09
N ARG A 166 -0.99 20.22 11.26
CA ARG A 166 -2.31 20.83 11.50
C ARG A 166 -2.90 20.43 12.86
N ILE A 167 -2.71 19.20 13.31
CA ILE A 167 -3.20 18.72 14.62
C ILE A 167 -2.16 18.84 15.74
N GLY A 168 -1.03 19.50 15.48
CA GLY A 168 0.05 19.74 16.44
C GLY A 168 0.94 18.52 16.70
N VAL A 169 0.86 17.48 15.87
CA VAL A 169 1.79 16.35 15.87
C VAL A 169 2.98 16.73 15.00
N ARG A 170 4.15 16.91 15.62
CA ARG A 170 5.38 17.26 14.89
C ARG A 170 6.11 16.01 14.43
N CYS A 171 6.48 15.99 13.16
CA CYS A 171 7.30 14.98 12.51
C CYS A 171 8.13 15.64 11.40
N GLN A 172 9.21 14.97 10.97
CA GLN A 172 10.12 15.47 9.94
C GLN A 172 10.29 14.44 8.81
N ALA A 173 9.99 14.85 7.59
CA ALA A 173 10.30 14.14 6.37
C ALA A 173 11.74 14.40 5.98
N TYR A 174 12.49 13.32 5.79
CA TYR A 174 13.84 13.34 5.28
C TYR A 174 13.81 12.71 3.89
N GLN A 175 14.34 13.44 2.90
CA GLN A 175 14.27 13.06 1.48
C GLN A 175 15.64 12.66 0.91
N ASP A 176 16.71 12.99 1.63
CA ASP A 176 18.09 12.67 1.28
C ASP A 176 18.59 11.48 2.11
N ALA A 177 19.21 10.50 1.45
CA ALA A 177 19.67 9.27 2.07
C ALA A 177 20.71 9.51 3.19
N HIS A 178 21.62 10.46 3.01
CA HIS A 178 22.61 10.78 4.04
C HIS A 178 21.95 11.43 5.25
N ILE A 179 21.00 12.34 5.04
CA ILE A 179 20.27 12.98 6.14
C ILE A 179 19.39 11.96 6.87
N MET A 180 18.73 11.04 6.18
CA MET A 180 18.01 9.92 6.81
C MET A 180 18.93 9.09 7.70
N MET A 181 20.12 8.74 7.22
CA MET A 181 21.11 7.99 8.01
C MET A 181 21.57 8.78 9.24
N MET A 182 21.78 10.09 9.09
CA MET A 182 22.13 10.96 10.22
C MET A 182 21.00 11.00 11.27
N SER A 183 19.75 11.20 10.87
CA SER A 183 18.64 11.23 11.84
C SER A 183 18.43 9.85 12.47
N ALA A 184 18.46 8.78 11.67
CA ALA A 184 18.37 7.39 12.14
C ALA A 184 19.43 7.06 13.19
N SER A 185 20.65 7.60 13.04
CA SER A 185 21.75 7.40 14.00
C SER A 185 21.49 8.01 15.38
N LEU A 186 20.59 8.99 15.47
CA LEU A 186 20.25 9.74 16.69
C LEU A 186 18.92 9.30 17.33
N LEU A 187 18.16 8.45 16.66
CA LEU A 187 16.93 7.88 17.20
C LEU A 187 17.21 6.97 18.39
N LYS A 188 16.20 6.74 19.22
CA LYS A 188 16.28 5.89 20.40
C LYS A 188 14.93 5.25 20.73
N GLU A 189 14.91 4.41 21.76
CA GLU A 189 13.67 3.83 22.30
C GLU A 189 12.62 4.92 22.61
N GLY A 190 11.40 4.70 22.12
CA GLY A 190 10.28 5.64 22.22
C GLY A 190 10.16 6.61 21.03
N ASP A 191 11.06 6.52 20.05
CA ASP A 191 10.93 7.21 18.77
C ASP A 191 10.31 6.31 17.70
N VAL A 192 9.79 6.93 16.64
CA VAL A 192 9.10 6.22 15.55
C VAL A 192 9.61 6.69 14.19
N VAL A 193 9.82 5.74 13.28
CA VAL A 193 10.00 5.99 11.85
C VAL A 193 8.75 5.50 11.10
N LEU A 194 8.16 6.38 10.31
CA LEU A 194 7.18 6.01 9.28
C LEU A 194 7.89 5.96 7.94
N VAL A 195 8.03 4.77 7.37
CA VAL A 195 8.67 4.57 6.07
C VAL A 195 7.64 4.28 4.98
N VAL A 196 7.72 4.99 3.86
CA VAL A 196 6.91 4.75 2.67
C VAL A 196 7.81 4.24 1.55
N SER A 197 7.61 2.99 1.12
CA SER A 197 8.33 2.39 0.01
C SER A 197 7.41 1.44 -0.75
N HIS A 198 7.00 1.82 -1.96
CA HIS A 198 6.11 0.95 -2.75
C HIS A 198 6.72 -0.44 -2.97
N SER A 199 7.93 -0.52 -3.56
CA SER A 199 8.60 -1.81 -3.81
C SER A 199 9.15 -2.48 -2.54
N GLY A 200 9.44 -1.70 -1.48
CA GLY A 200 10.12 -2.20 -0.29
C GLY A 200 11.58 -2.62 -0.52
N ARG A 201 12.17 -2.28 -1.68
CA ARG A 201 13.52 -2.72 -2.13
C ARG A 201 14.53 -1.59 -2.27
N THR A 202 14.14 -0.35 -1.99
CA THR A 202 15.02 0.84 -2.08
C THR A 202 16.16 0.73 -1.05
N SER A 203 17.40 0.60 -1.52
CA SER A 203 18.55 0.13 -0.72
C SER A 203 19.03 1.14 0.34
N ASP A 204 19.13 2.41 -0.04
CA ASP A 204 19.47 3.53 0.83
C ASP A 204 18.40 3.73 1.93
N LEU A 205 17.13 3.69 1.55
CA LEU A 205 16.00 3.74 2.47
C LEU A 205 16.02 2.56 3.46
N LYS A 206 16.30 1.34 2.97
CA LYS A 206 16.42 0.14 3.80
C LYS A 206 17.55 0.29 4.83
N ALA A 207 18.70 0.83 4.43
CA ALA A 207 19.82 1.05 5.36
C ALA A 207 19.45 2.02 6.50
N ALA A 208 18.74 3.11 6.20
CA ALA A 208 18.26 4.04 7.22
C ALA A 208 17.26 3.40 8.19
N VAL A 209 16.33 2.58 7.68
CA VAL A 209 15.37 1.83 8.51
C VAL A 209 16.07 0.80 9.39
N GLU A 210 17.06 0.07 8.87
CA GLU A 210 17.87 -0.88 9.66
C GLU A 210 18.59 -0.18 10.81
N LEU A 211 19.20 0.98 10.54
CA LEU A 211 19.89 1.77 11.55
C LEU A 211 18.93 2.31 12.62
N ALA A 212 17.79 2.87 12.21
CA ALA A 212 16.76 3.37 13.11
C ALA A 212 16.27 2.25 14.05
N LYS A 213 15.97 1.07 13.50
CA LYS A 213 15.54 -0.09 14.28
C LYS A 213 16.62 -0.56 15.25
N LYS A 214 17.88 -0.61 14.80
CA LYS A 214 19.03 -0.97 15.65
C LYS A 214 19.16 -0.04 16.85
N ASN A 215 18.79 1.23 16.71
CA ASN A 215 18.81 2.22 17.78
C ASN A 215 17.55 2.20 18.67
N GLY A 216 16.57 1.34 18.39
CA GLY A 216 15.36 1.17 19.22
C GLY A 216 14.14 1.97 18.75
N ALA A 217 14.21 2.63 17.59
CA ALA A 217 13.01 3.24 17.02
C ALA A 217 12.03 2.17 16.55
N LYS A 218 10.73 2.43 16.75
CA LYS A 218 9.67 1.61 16.17
C LYS A 218 9.44 1.96 14.71
N ILE A 219 9.25 0.95 13.88
CA ILE A 219 9.12 1.13 12.43
C ILE A 219 7.67 0.86 12.00
N ILE A 220 7.02 1.87 11.42
CA ILE A 220 5.75 1.74 10.70
C ILE A 220 6.08 1.75 9.21
N CYS A 221 5.71 0.71 8.48
CA CYS A 221 6.01 0.58 7.05
C CYS A 221 4.75 0.58 6.20
N ILE A 222 4.75 1.43 5.17
CA ILE A 222 3.77 1.42 4.09
C ILE A 222 4.44 0.91 2.83
N THR A 223 3.96 -0.23 2.33
CA THR A 223 4.55 -0.91 1.18
C THR A 223 3.54 -1.80 0.47
N HIS A 224 3.86 -2.35 -0.71
CA HIS A 224 2.92 -3.20 -1.44
C HIS A 224 2.72 -4.58 -0.79
N SER A 225 3.71 -5.12 -0.06
CA SER A 225 3.66 -6.48 0.50
C SER A 225 4.37 -6.60 1.85
N TYR A 226 3.79 -7.37 2.77
CA TYR A 226 4.41 -7.75 4.05
C TYR A 226 5.63 -8.67 3.89
N HIS A 227 5.85 -9.26 2.71
CA HIS A 227 7.04 -10.06 2.42
C HIS A 227 8.24 -9.24 1.93
N SER A 228 8.03 -7.95 1.64
CA SER A 228 9.06 -7.08 1.07
C SER A 228 10.24 -6.89 2.03
N PRO A 229 11.45 -6.60 1.53
CA PRO A 229 12.64 -6.49 2.39
C PRO A 229 12.52 -5.46 3.52
N ILE A 230 11.93 -4.29 3.27
CA ILE A 230 11.69 -3.29 4.32
C ILE A 230 10.59 -3.72 5.30
N ALA A 231 9.54 -4.41 4.84
CA ALA A 231 8.47 -4.88 5.72
C ALA A 231 8.98 -5.81 6.84
N ARG A 232 10.00 -6.64 6.55
CA ARG A 232 10.63 -7.52 7.55
C ARG A 232 11.33 -6.77 8.69
N LEU A 233 11.64 -5.49 8.46
CA LEU A 233 12.20 -4.59 9.46
C LEU A 233 11.10 -3.84 10.22
N ALA A 234 9.84 -3.89 9.79
CA ALA A 234 8.78 -3.15 10.42
C ALA A 234 8.33 -3.76 11.76
N ASP A 235 7.86 -2.92 12.68
CA ASP A 235 7.04 -3.33 13.82
C ASP A 235 5.55 -3.32 13.46
N PHE A 236 5.17 -2.42 12.52
CA PHE A 236 3.81 -2.29 12.01
C PHE A 236 3.82 -2.21 10.48
N ILE A 237 3.02 -3.04 9.81
CA ILE A 237 2.98 -3.09 8.34
C ILE A 237 1.59 -2.72 7.84
N ILE A 238 1.51 -1.67 7.03
CA ILE A 238 0.30 -1.23 6.35
C ILE A 238 0.48 -1.49 4.86
N CYS A 239 -0.25 -2.47 4.33
CA CYS A 239 -0.08 -2.92 2.95
C CYS A 239 -0.89 -2.07 1.98
N SER A 240 -0.28 -1.73 0.84
CA SER A 240 -0.83 -0.93 -0.25
C SER A 240 -0.64 -1.65 -1.61
N PRO A 241 -1.12 -2.91 -1.76
CA PRO A 241 -0.98 -3.63 -3.02
C PRO A 241 -1.86 -3.00 -4.09
N ALA A 242 -1.21 -2.40 -5.07
CA ALA A 242 -1.85 -1.81 -6.22
C ALA A 242 -1.36 -2.50 -7.49
N PRO A 243 -2.18 -2.57 -8.54
CA PRO A 243 -1.73 -3.07 -9.83
C PRO A 243 -0.70 -2.13 -10.44
N GLU A 244 0.30 -2.69 -11.13
CA GLU A 244 1.13 -1.87 -12.02
C GLU A 244 0.26 -1.35 -13.18
N THR A 245 0.36 -0.04 -13.44
CA THR A 245 -0.41 0.62 -14.49
C THR A 245 0.55 1.33 -15.45
N PRO A 246 0.99 0.68 -16.54
CA PRO A 246 1.96 1.28 -17.47
C PRO A 246 1.55 2.65 -17.98
N LEU A 247 0.24 2.88 -18.16
CA LEU A 247 -0.35 4.16 -18.58
C LEU A 247 -0.11 5.32 -17.61
N LEU A 248 0.03 5.03 -16.31
CA LEU A 248 0.16 6.04 -15.26
C LEU A 248 1.54 5.99 -14.58
N GLY A 249 2.43 5.11 -15.05
CA GLY A 249 3.67 4.78 -14.38
C GLY A 249 3.47 3.82 -13.20
N ARG A 250 4.55 3.18 -12.78
CA ARG A 250 4.54 2.05 -11.83
C ARG A 250 3.89 2.30 -10.45
N ASN A 251 3.55 3.55 -10.10
CA ASN A 251 3.11 3.91 -8.74
C ASN A 251 1.83 4.78 -8.66
N ALA A 252 1.13 5.08 -9.75
CA ALA A 252 0.11 6.15 -9.70
C ALA A 252 -1.10 5.82 -8.81
N SER A 253 -1.75 4.67 -9.00
CA SER A 253 -2.86 4.24 -8.14
C SER A 253 -2.37 3.82 -6.76
N ALA A 254 -1.17 3.23 -6.68
CA ALA A 254 -0.50 2.90 -5.42
C ALA A 254 -0.35 4.12 -4.53
N ARG A 255 0.09 5.26 -5.09
CA ARG A 255 0.23 6.53 -4.38
C ARG A 255 -1.09 7.00 -3.78
N ILE A 256 -2.20 6.90 -4.52
CA ILE A 256 -3.52 7.30 -4.01
C ILE A 256 -3.92 6.39 -2.83
N LEU A 257 -3.77 5.07 -2.96
CA LEU A 257 -4.06 4.15 -1.87
C LEU A 257 -3.18 4.44 -0.63
N GLN A 258 -1.89 4.73 -0.83
CA GLN A 258 -0.97 5.08 0.26
C GLN A 258 -1.39 6.36 0.98
N LEU A 259 -1.82 7.40 0.25
CA LEU A 259 -2.39 8.62 0.84
C LEU A 259 -3.67 8.30 1.63
N THR A 260 -4.58 7.50 1.09
CA THR A 260 -5.81 7.09 1.80
C THR A 260 -5.51 6.29 3.07
N LEU A 261 -4.52 5.40 3.06
CA LEU A 261 -4.09 4.65 4.23
C LEU A 261 -3.46 5.56 5.29
N LEU A 262 -2.70 6.56 4.86
CA LEU A 262 -2.15 7.58 5.74
C LEU A 262 -3.23 8.50 6.32
N ASP A 263 -4.32 8.75 5.61
CA ASP A 263 -5.47 9.46 6.15
C ASP A 263 -6.14 8.68 7.27
N ALA A 264 -6.28 7.37 7.12
CA ALA A 264 -6.76 6.50 8.19
C ALA A 264 -5.82 6.50 9.40
N LEU A 265 -4.50 6.48 9.17
CA LEU A 265 -3.50 6.63 10.24
C LEU A 265 -3.60 7.99 10.92
N PHE A 266 -3.70 9.08 10.15
CA PHE A 266 -3.84 10.45 10.63
C PHE A 266 -5.06 10.61 11.54
N VAL A 267 -6.23 10.14 11.09
CA VAL A 267 -7.46 10.18 11.90
C VAL A 267 -7.30 9.34 13.16
N SER A 268 -6.70 8.15 13.06
CA SER A 268 -6.45 7.28 14.22
C SER A 268 -5.48 7.90 15.24
N VAL A 269 -4.50 8.69 14.79
CA VAL A 269 -3.59 9.47 15.65
C VAL A 269 -4.34 10.62 16.30
N ALA A 270 -5.15 11.38 15.54
CA ALA A 270 -5.95 12.47 16.07
C ALA A 270 -6.92 11.98 17.17
N GLN A 271 -7.51 10.80 16.99
CA GLN A 271 -8.40 10.18 17.98
C GLN A 271 -7.72 9.82 19.30
N GLN A 272 -6.38 9.77 19.37
CA GLN A 272 -5.69 9.57 20.65
C GLN A 272 -5.89 10.75 21.62
N ASN A 273 -6.16 11.96 21.09
CA ASN A 273 -6.56 13.13 21.86
C ASN A 273 -7.32 14.11 20.95
N ILE A 274 -8.60 13.81 20.70
CA ILE A 274 -9.40 14.53 19.70
C ILE A 274 -9.63 16.01 20.07
N GLU A 275 -9.75 16.31 21.36
CA GLU A 275 -9.92 17.68 21.86
C GLU A 275 -8.69 18.52 21.54
N GLN A 276 -7.49 18.04 21.90
CA GLN A 276 -6.24 18.74 21.63
C GLN A 276 -5.96 18.86 20.12
N ALA A 277 -6.26 17.81 19.34
CA ALA A 277 -6.13 17.83 17.89
C ALA A 277 -7.01 18.92 17.26
N THR A 278 -8.25 19.06 17.74
CA THR A 278 -9.21 20.07 17.27
C THR A 278 -8.75 21.49 17.60
N LEU A 279 -8.28 21.71 18.84
CA LEU A 279 -7.72 23.00 19.26
C LEU A 279 -6.50 23.39 18.41
N ASN A 280 -5.60 22.45 18.15
CA ASN A 280 -4.43 22.69 17.31
C ASN A 280 -4.83 22.96 15.84
N MET A 281 -5.84 22.27 15.32
CA MET A 281 -6.32 22.48 13.96
C MET A 281 -6.91 23.88 13.76
N GLN A 282 -7.63 24.39 14.76
CA GLN A 282 -8.13 25.77 14.77
C GLN A 282 -6.97 26.77 14.87
N LYS A 283 -6.02 26.54 15.79
CA LYS A 283 -4.85 27.41 15.97
C LYS A 283 -3.97 27.49 14.71
N THR A 284 -3.70 26.35 14.06
CA THR A 284 -2.90 26.29 12.84
C THR A 284 -3.64 26.80 11.62
N GLY A 285 -4.98 26.69 11.59
CA GLY A 285 -5.81 27.33 10.56
C GLY A 285 -5.81 28.86 10.69
N ALA A 286 -6.11 29.36 11.89
CA ALA A 286 -6.21 30.81 12.11
C ALA A 286 -4.93 31.57 11.78
N ILE A 287 -3.75 30.98 12.03
CA ILE A 287 -2.47 31.66 11.75
C ILE A 287 -2.15 31.71 10.25
N VAL A 288 -2.66 30.79 9.42
CA VAL A 288 -2.45 30.88 7.97
C VAL A 288 -3.39 31.91 7.33
N ASP A 289 -4.55 32.16 7.96
CA ASP A 289 -5.45 33.25 7.56
C ASP A 289 -4.82 34.63 7.72
N PHE A 290 -3.72 34.75 8.47
CA PHE A 290 -2.87 35.96 8.50
C PHE A 290 -2.40 36.38 7.09
N PHE A 291 -2.21 35.43 6.18
CA PHE A 291 -1.82 35.70 4.79
C PHE A 291 -3.02 35.98 3.88
N SER A 292 -4.24 35.99 4.41
CA SER A 292 -5.44 36.34 3.63
C SER A 292 -5.44 37.83 3.26
N PRO A 293 -5.90 38.19 2.05
CA PRO A 293 -6.04 39.59 1.65
C PRO A 293 -6.90 40.37 2.66
N GLY A 294 -6.31 41.35 3.34
CA GLY A 294 -7.01 42.23 4.29
C GLY A 294 -6.74 41.98 5.78
N ALA A 295 -5.99 40.93 6.16
CA ALA A 295 -5.67 40.64 7.56
C ALA A 295 -4.60 41.57 8.19
N LEU A 296 -3.94 42.40 7.38
CA LEU A 296 -2.87 43.34 7.78
C LEU A 296 -3.33 44.82 7.82
N LYS A 297 -4.62 45.08 7.99
CA LYS A 297 -5.14 46.45 8.17
C LYS A 297 -5.24 46.83 9.64
#